data_AF-A0A4Q0VZ04-F1
#
_entry.id   AF-A0A4Q0VZ04-F1
#
_cell.length_a   1.000
_cell.length_b   1.000
_cell.length_c   1.000
_cell.angle_alpha   90.00
_cell.angle_beta   90.00
_cell.angle_gamma   90.00
#
_symmetry.space_group_name_H-M   'P 1'
#
loop_
_entity.id
_entity.type
_entity.pdbx_description
1 polymer ?
#
loop_
_entity_poly.entity_id
_entity_poly.type
_entity_poly.pdbx_seq_one_letter_code
_entity_poly.pdbx_strand_id
1 'polypeptide(L)'
;MTKEEFVRRLRVELEGHPRGDEIVAEYADYMEQKHRDLLLVGNNEFEAEALVISQLEDPKTIARHYSSGLNSTKEFSKVLLINYLLFVIGLLLTSIYTLYQTTVVSQLWFYLVGQKWFILVGYCLLWACIGFSIGKKFGFKGRELHKRIFRFSLIPNYLLMLLVLYLEPIQHWFNPLLTPEFVIMCVIVTLLFYPISKISFKMGILKGI
;
A
#
# COMPACT_ATOMS: atom_id res chain seq x y z
N MET A 1 -22.68 24.94 7.36
CA MET A 1 -22.83 23.52 7.73
C MET A 1 -21.79 23.24 8.79
N THR A 2 -22.14 22.58 9.89
CA THR A 2 -21.16 22.20 10.93
C THR A 2 -20.62 20.80 10.67
N LYS A 3 -19.52 20.44 11.34
CA LYS A 3 -18.95 19.09 11.27
C LYS A 3 -19.96 18.00 11.64
N GLU A 4 -20.72 18.22 12.70
CA GLU A 4 -21.74 17.29 13.19
C GLU A 4 -22.85 17.08 12.16
N GLU A 5 -23.29 18.16 11.50
CA GLU A 5 -24.32 18.09 10.46
C GLU A 5 -23.81 17.35 9.22
N PHE A 6 -22.55 17.54 8.83
CA PHE A 6 -21.94 16.78 7.74
C PHE A 6 -21.91 15.28 8.05
N VAL A 7 -21.43 14.89 9.23
CA VAL A 7 -21.34 13.49 9.68
C VAL A 7 -22.73 12.85 9.72
N ARG A 8 -23.72 13.56 10.24
CA ARG A 8 -25.12 13.10 10.30
C ARG A 8 -25.68 12.87 8.90
N ARG A 9 -25.52 13.82 7.97
CA ARG A 9 -25.99 13.69 6.58
C ARG A 9 -25.29 12.53 5.87
N LEU A 10 -23.98 12.39 6.05
CA LEU A 10 -23.21 11.29 5.45
C LEU A 10 -23.67 9.92 5.95
N ARG A 11 -23.99 9.80 7.25
CA ARG A 11 -24.54 8.58 7.85
C ARG A 11 -25.88 8.19 7.22
N VAL A 12 -26.77 9.15 7.00
CA VAL A 12 -28.07 8.91 6.35
C VAL A 12 -27.89 8.48 4.88
N GLU A 13 -27.02 9.15 4.13
CA GLU A 13 -26.79 8.81 2.71
C GLU A 13 -26.07 7.46 2.53
N LEU A 14 -25.39 6.95 3.56
CA LEU A 14 -24.73 5.63 3.58
C LEU A 14 -25.57 4.55 4.28
N GLU A 15 -26.83 4.84 4.63
CA GLU A 15 -27.72 3.87 5.27
C GLU A 15 -27.91 2.63 4.38
N GLY A 16 -27.70 1.44 4.95
CA GLY A 16 -27.72 0.17 4.21
C GLY A 16 -26.42 -0.19 3.49
N HIS A 17 -25.39 0.67 3.49
CA HIS A 17 -24.07 0.29 3.00
C HIS A 17 -23.34 -0.59 4.05
N PRO A 18 -22.77 -1.76 3.68
CA PRO A 18 -22.17 -2.69 4.63
C PRO A 18 -20.96 -2.12 5.40
N ARG A 19 -20.38 -1.02 4.93
CA ARG A 19 -19.28 -0.29 5.58
C ARG A 19 -19.66 1.15 5.95
N GLY A 20 -20.95 1.47 6.07
CA GLY A 20 -21.44 2.84 6.31
C GLY A 20 -20.81 3.49 7.54
N ASP A 21 -20.88 2.82 8.70
CA ASP A 21 -20.30 3.33 9.95
C ASP A 21 -18.77 3.52 9.88
N GLU A 22 -18.05 2.60 9.22
CA GLU A 22 -16.60 2.75 9.02
C GLU A 22 -16.26 3.99 8.20
N ILE A 23 -16.98 4.21 7.10
CA ILE A 23 -16.75 5.36 6.21
C ILE A 23 -17.03 6.66 6.98
N VAL A 24 -18.14 6.73 7.72
CA VAL A 24 -18.48 7.90 8.55
C VAL A 24 -17.39 8.18 9.58
N ALA A 25 -16.90 7.15 10.27
CA ALA A 25 -15.81 7.28 11.24
C ALA A 25 -14.50 7.76 10.58
N GLU A 26 -14.19 7.28 9.38
CA GLU A 26 -13.00 7.71 8.63
C GLU A 26 -13.06 9.20 8.24
N TYR A 27 -14.21 9.69 7.78
CA TYR A 27 -14.39 11.12 7.52
C TYR A 27 -14.38 11.95 8.80
N ALA A 28 -14.96 11.47 9.90
CA ALA A 28 -14.93 12.18 11.18
C ALA A 28 -13.50 12.33 11.73
N ASP A 29 -12.68 11.27 11.67
CA ASP A 29 -11.26 11.29 12.07
C ASP A 29 -10.43 12.21 11.17
N TYR A 30 -10.70 12.20 9.86
CA TYR A 30 -10.07 13.15 8.92
C TYR A 30 -10.36 14.60 9.27
N MET A 31 -11.65 14.93 9.46
CA MET A 31 -12.07 16.28 9.80
C MET A 31 -11.42 16.74 11.10
N GLU A 32 -11.35 15.86 12.09
CA GLU A 32 -10.71 16.13 13.37
C GLU A 32 -9.20 16.37 13.23
N GLN A 33 -8.48 15.53 12.48
CA GLN A 33 -7.05 15.71 12.23
C GLN A 33 -6.77 17.01 11.48
N LYS A 34 -7.50 17.27 10.40
CA LYS A 34 -7.33 18.47 9.58
C LYS A 34 -7.67 19.74 10.36
N HIS A 35 -8.71 19.69 11.20
CA HIS A 35 -9.05 20.79 12.09
C HIS A 35 -7.91 21.11 13.04
N ARG A 36 -7.35 20.11 13.74
CA ARG A 36 -6.18 20.30 14.60
C ARG A 36 -4.96 20.84 13.84
N ASP A 37 -4.70 20.34 12.64
CA ASP A 37 -3.58 20.82 11.82
C ASP A 37 -3.75 22.32 11.51
N LEU A 38 -4.96 22.77 11.15
CA LEU A 38 -5.23 24.18 10.86
C LEU A 38 -5.12 25.08 12.10
N LEU A 39 -5.55 24.61 13.27
CA LEU A 39 -5.36 25.31 14.53
C LEU A 39 -3.87 25.49 14.87
N LEU A 40 -3.04 24.47 14.61
CA LEU A 40 -1.58 24.55 14.84
C LEU A 40 -0.89 25.55 13.90
N VAL A 41 -1.44 25.81 12.72
CA VAL A 41 -0.94 26.84 11.79
C VAL A 41 -1.43 28.25 12.16
N GLY A 42 -2.27 28.39 13.19
CA GLY A 42 -2.71 29.67 13.74
C GLY A 42 -4.06 30.15 13.22
N ASN A 43 -4.83 29.29 12.53
CA ASN A 43 -6.20 29.63 12.14
C ASN A 43 -7.12 29.65 13.37
N ASN A 44 -8.14 30.51 13.34
CA ASN A 44 -9.19 30.52 14.35
C ASN A 44 -10.11 29.30 14.19
N GLU A 45 -10.72 28.82 15.28
CA GLU A 45 -11.64 27.66 15.34
C GLU A 45 -12.70 27.71 14.23
N PHE A 46 -13.35 28.86 14.06
CA PHE A 46 -14.40 29.06 13.07
C PHE A 46 -13.87 28.97 11.62
N GLU A 47 -12.70 29.53 11.36
CA GLU A 47 -12.07 29.49 10.03
C GLU A 47 -11.57 28.09 9.71
N ALA A 48 -10.99 27.39 10.71
CA ALA A 48 -10.53 26.03 10.58
C ALA A 48 -11.69 25.08 10.25
N GLU A 49 -12.82 25.18 10.96
CA GLU A 49 -14.00 24.34 10.68
C GLU A 49 -14.57 24.62 9.28
N ALA A 50 -14.68 25.90 8.90
CA ALA A 50 -15.15 26.29 7.56
C ALA A 50 -14.23 25.75 6.45
N LEU A 51 -12.91 25.84 6.63
CA LEU A 51 -11.90 25.32 5.71
C LEU A 51 -12.00 23.81 5.55
N VAL A 52 -12.10 23.05 6.65
CA VAL A 52 -12.26 21.58 6.61
C VAL A 52 -13.49 21.19 5.81
N ILE A 53 -14.63 21.84 6.06
CA ILE A 53 -15.88 21.53 5.37
C ILE A 53 -15.81 21.94 3.89
N SER A 54 -15.18 23.06 3.57
CA SER A 54 -15.03 23.52 2.18
C SER A 54 -14.18 22.60 1.30
N GLN A 55 -13.27 21.82 1.90
CA GLN A 55 -12.40 20.86 1.20
C GLN A 55 -13.09 19.52 0.95
N LEU A 56 -14.24 19.27 1.59
CA LEU A 56 -14.98 18.02 1.46
C LEU A 56 -16.07 18.13 0.38
N GLU A 57 -16.22 17.07 -0.40
CA GLU A 57 -17.38 16.90 -1.30
C GLU A 57 -18.68 16.81 -0.50
N ASP A 58 -19.83 17.15 -1.14
CA ASP A 58 -21.14 16.99 -0.50
C ASP A 58 -21.37 15.51 -0.07
N PRO A 59 -21.95 15.26 1.12
CA PRO A 59 -22.20 13.91 1.65
C PRO A 59 -22.90 12.97 0.67
N LYS A 60 -23.84 13.48 -0.13
CA LYS A 60 -24.57 12.70 -1.13
C LYS A 60 -23.68 12.26 -2.29
N THR A 61 -22.77 13.12 -2.71
CA THR A 61 -21.75 12.81 -3.73
C THR A 61 -20.78 11.75 -3.20
N ILE A 62 -20.37 11.87 -1.94
CA ILE A 62 -19.52 10.85 -1.28
C ILE A 62 -20.24 9.50 -1.27
N ALA A 63 -21.48 9.43 -0.81
CA ALA A 63 -22.25 8.19 -0.76
C ALA A 63 -22.45 7.54 -2.14
N ARG A 64 -22.80 8.34 -3.16
CA ARG A 64 -22.92 7.87 -4.55
C ARG A 64 -21.62 7.29 -5.08
N HIS A 65 -20.49 7.88 -4.71
CA HIS A 65 -19.19 7.37 -5.12
C HIS A 65 -18.82 6.03 -4.45
N TYR A 66 -19.38 5.73 -3.27
CA TYR A 66 -19.23 4.41 -2.64
C TYR A 66 -20.19 3.37 -3.21
N SER A 67 -21.40 3.78 -3.63
CA SER A 67 -22.37 2.88 -4.26
C SER A 67 -21.99 2.45 -5.68
N SER A 68 -21.26 3.27 -6.43
CA SER A 68 -20.93 3.00 -7.84
C SER A 68 -19.75 2.05 -8.07
N GLY A 69 -19.06 1.61 -7.01
CA GLY A 69 -17.87 0.77 -7.11
C GLY A 69 -16.69 1.52 -7.74
N LEU A 70 -15.47 1.27 -7.26
CA LEU A 70 -14.28 1.84 -7.88
C LEU A 70 -14.04 1.21 -9.25
N ASN A 71 -14.12 2.02 -10.32
CA ASN A 71 -13.57 1.70 -11.64
C ASN A 71 -12.02 1.69 -11.64
N SER A 72 -11.42 1.02 -10.65
CA SER A 72 -9.97 1.01 -10.39
C SER A 72 -9.27 -0.27 -10.84
N THR A 73 -9.94 -1.10 -11.63
CA THR A 73 -9.39 -2.34 -12.19
C THR A 73 -8.08 -2.10 -12.96
N LYS A 74 -7.91 -0.93 -13.58
CA LYS A 74 -6.68 -0.57 -14.30
C LYS A 74 -5.49 -0.34 -13.37
N GLU A 75 -5.65 0.40 -12.27
CA GLU A 75 -4.55 0.63 -11.32
C GLU A 75 -4.22 -0.63 -10.53
N PHE A 76 -5.25 -1.40 -10.15
CA PHE A 76 -5.10 -2.74 -9.58
C PHE A 76 -4.21 -3.62 -10.48
N SER A 77 -4.55 -3.71 -11.77
CA SER A 77 -3.84 -4.54 -12.74
C SER A 77 -2.40 -4.06 -12.96
N LYS A 78 -2.16 -2.75 -13.08
CA LYS A 78 -0.81 -2.20 -13.26
C LYS A 78 0.12 -2.54 -12.10
N VAL A 79 -0.34 -2.33 -10.86
CA VAL A 79 0.50 -2.58 -9.68
C VAL A 79 0.80 -4.08 -9.53
N LEU A 80 -0.20 -4.94 -9.79
CA LEU A 80 0.03 -6.38 -9.82
C LEU A 80 1.00 -6.81 -10.92
N LEU A 81 0.85 -6.25 -12.12
CA LEU A 81 1.73 -6.53 -13.25
C LEU A 81 3.18 -6.19 -12.90
N ILE A 82 3.44 -5.01 -12.32
CA ILE A 82 4.79 -4.60 -11.90
C ILE A 82 5.33 -5.59 -10.85
N ASN A 83 4.53 -5.93 -9.84
CA ASN A 83 4.95 -6.86 -8.80
C ASN A 83 5.30 -8.25 -9.36
N TYR A 84 4.46 -8.79 -10.24
CA TYR A 84 4.69 -10.09 -10.86
C TYR A 84 5.83 -10.07 -11.86
N LEU A 85 6.03 -8.96 -12.60
CA LEU A 85 7.20 -8.80 -13.46
C LEU A 85 8.49 -8.82 -12.65
N LEU A 86 8.56 -8.09 -11.53
CA LEU A 86 9.72 -8.13 -10.64
C LEU A 86 9.97 -9.55 -10.13
N PHE A 87 8.92 -10.27 -9.75
CA PHE A 87 9.00 -11.65 -9.29
C PHE A 87 9.53 -12.60 -10.39
N VAL A 88 8.97 -12.51 -11.60
CA VAL A 88 9.37 -13.32 -12.75
C VAL A 88 10.81 -13.02 -13.17
N ILE A 89 11.22 -11.75 -13.17
CA ILE A 89 12.60 -11.35 -13.47
C ILE A 89 13.57 -11.97 -12.45
N GLY A 90 13.25 -11.88 -11.15
CA GLY A 90 14.06 -12.49 -10.09
C GLY A 90 14.17 -14.01 -10.23
N LEU A 91 13.05 -14.68 -10.55
CA LEU A 91 13.02 -16.13 -10.77
C LEU A 91 13.85 -16.53 -12.00
N LEU A 92 13.67 -15.84 -13.14
CA LEU A 92 14.42 -16.10 -14.37
C LEU A 92 15.92 -15.91 -14.15
N LEU A 93 16.31 -14.84 -13.48
CA LEU A 93 17.72 -14.56 -13.20
C LEU A 93 18.34 -15.69 -12.34
N THR A 94 17.63 -16.14 -11.32
CA THR A 94 18.04 -17.25 -10.44
C THR A 94 18.19 -18.55 -11.24
N SER A 95 17.22 -18.85 -12.11
CA SER A 95 17.24 -20.04 -12.97
C SER A 95 18.40 -20.01 -13.97
N ILE A 96 18.65 -18.87 -14.63
CA ILE A 96 19.74 -18.73 -15.60
C ILE A 96 21.09 -18.89 -14.92
N TYR A 97 21.27 -18.29 -13.74
CA TYR A 97 22.48 -18.47 -12.93
C TYR A 97 22.73 -19.95 -12.60
N THR A 98 21.68 -20.65 -12.15
CA THR A 98 21.78 -22.04 -11.70
C THR A 98 22.05 -23.00 -12.86
N LEU A 99 21.44 -22.77 -14.03
CA LEU A 99 21.49 -23.72 -15.16
C LEU A 99 22.66 -23.46 -16.12
N TYR A 100 23.06 -22.21 -16.34
CA TYR A 100 23.97 -21.86 -17.43
C TYR A 100 25.36 -21.35 -16.99
N GLN A 101 25.57 -21.04 -15.70
CA GLN A 101 26.85 -20.66 -15.06
C GLN A 101 27.78 -19.73 -15.89
N THR A 102 27.22 -18.88 -16.75
CA THR A 102 28.02 -18.02 -17.62
C THR A 102 28.71 -16.92 -16.81
N THR A 103 29.92 -16.52 -17.19
CA THR A 103 30.74 -15.55 -16.45
C THR A 103 30.02 -14.22 -16.21
N VAL A 104 29.26 -13.75 -17.20
CA VAL A 104 28.49 -12.48 -17.12
C VAL A 104 27.34 -12.59 -16.10
N VAL A 105 26.58 -13.69 -16.14
CA VAL A 105 25.45 -13.90 -15.22
C VAL A 105 25.95 -14.09 -13.80
N SER A 106 27.05 -14.83 -13.62
CA SER A 106 27.68 -15.02 -12.31
C SER A 106 28.16 -13.69 -11.70
N GLN A 107 28.81 -12.82 -12.48
CA GLN A 107 29.23 -11.49 -12.00
C GLN A 107 28.04 -10.61 -11.60
N LEU A 108 26.99 -10.57 -12.43
CA LEU A 108 25.77 -9.82 -12.13
C LEU A 108 25.08 -10.37 -10.88
N TRP A 109 25.02 -11.69 -10.75
CA TRP A 109 24.42 -12.36 -9.60
C TRP A 109 25.16 -12.05 -8.29
N PHE A 110 26.49 -12.15 -8.26
CA PHE A 110 27.28 -11.80 -7.08
C PHE A 110 27.16 -10.32 -6.73
N TYR A 111 27.09 -9.42 -7.72
CA TYR A 111 26.81 -8.01 -7.47
C TYR A 111 25.45 -7.80 -6.80
N LEU A 112 24.39 -8.43 -7.31
CA LEU A 112 23.04 -8.34 -6.74
C LEU A 112 22.96 -8.94 -5.33
N VAL A 113 23.62 -10.08 -5.11
CA VAL A 113 23.75 -10.69 -3.78
C VAL A 113 24.46 -9.72 -2.82
N GLY A 114 25.52 -9.04 -3.26
CA GLY A 114 26.20 -8.01 -2.48
C GLY A 114 25.30 -6.82 -2.14
N GLN A 115 24.32 -6.50 -2.99
CA GLN A 115 23.38 -5.38 -2.81
C GLN A 115 22.01 -5.81 -2.27
N LYS A 116 21.88 -7.03 -1.72
CA LYS A 116 20.59 -7.59 -1.26
C LYS A 116 19.81 -6.70 -0.28
N TRP A 117 20.52 -5.97 0.59
CA TRP A 117 19.91 -5.02 1.52
C TRP A 117 19.29 -3.81 0.82
N PHE A 118 19.97 -3.27 -0.19
CA PHE A 118 19.43 -2.17 -1.00
C PHE A 118 18.19 -2.60 -1.77
N ILE A 119 18.17 -3.82 -2.30
CA ILE A 119 16.99 -4.40 -2.97
C ILE A 119 15.82 -4.48 -1.99
N LEU A 120 16.04 -4.97 -0.77
CA LEU A 120 15.02 -5.09 0.26
C LEU A 120 14.44 -3.72 0.67
N VAL A 121 15.31 -2.73 0.90
CA VAL A 121 14.90 -1.35 1.23
C VAL A 121 14.16 -0.70 0.06
N GLY A 122 14.66 -0.86 -1.18
CA GLY A 122 14.01 -0.34 -2.38
C GLY A 122 12.60 -0.91 -2.56
N TYR A 123 12.42 -2.21 -2.31
CA TYR A 123 11.11 -2.85 -2.37
C TYR A 123 10.17 -2.36 -1.25
N CYS A 124 10.70 -2.08 -0.05
CA CYS A 124 9.94 -1.45 1.03
C CYS A 124 9.46 -0.03 0.65
N LEU A 125 10.36 0.78 0.06
CA LEU A 125 10.04 2.12 -0.41
C LEU A 125 9.00 2.08 -1.54
N LEU A 126 9.09 1.13 -2.46
CA LEU A 126 8.09 0.91 -3.51
C LEU A 126 6.70 0.73 -2.90
N TRP A 127 6.56 -0.10 -1.86
CA TRP A 127 5.28 -0.33 -1.19
C TRP A 127 4.75 0.89 -0.44
N ALA A 128 5.64 1.69 0.16
CA ALA A 128 5.28 2.98 0.76
C ALA A 128 4.77 3.96 -0.32
N CYS A 129 5.48 4.09 -1.44
CA CYS A 129 5.10 4.96 -2.56
C CYS A 129 3.77 4.54 -3.21
N ILE A 130 3.53 3.24 -3.39
CA ILE A 130 2.25 2.72 -3.88
C ILE A 130 1.11 3.08 -2.92
N GLY A 131 1.30 2.84 -1.62
CA GLY A 131 0.33 3.21 -0.59
C GLY A 131 -0.02 4.70 -0.64
N PHE A 132 1.01 5.56 -0.63
CA PHE A 132 0.86 7.00 -0.72
C PHE A 132 0.12 7.45 -1.99
N SER A 133 0.50 6.91 -3.15
CA SER A 133 -0.10 7.28 -4.43
C SER A 133 -1.58 6.86 -4.51
N ILE A 134 -1.93 5.69 -3.99
CA ILE A 134 -3.33 5.24 -3.92
C ILE A 134 -4.13 6.13 -2.96
N GLY A 135 -3.57 6.45 -1.78
CA GLY A 135 -4.23 7.33 -0.81
C GLY A 135 -4.47 8.72 -1.38
N LYS A 136 -3.47 9.29 -2.05
CA LYS A 136 -3.54 10.61 -2.69
C LYS A 136 -4.56 10.65 -3.84
N LYS A 137 -4.60 9.61 -4.68
CA LYS A 137 -5.43 9.59 -5.89
C LYS A 137 -6.88 9.18 -5.63
N PHE A 138 -7.13 8.30 -4.66
CA PHE A 138 -8.43 7.67 -4.45
C PHE A 138 -9.06 7.96 -3.09
N GLY A 139 -8.36 8.66 -2.19
CA GLY A 139 -8.88 8.98 -0.87
C GLY A 139 -9.28 7.75 -0.07
N PHE A 140 -10.31 7.91 0.78
CA PHE A 140 -10.88 6.83 1.60
C PHE A 140 -11.44 5.65 0.78
N LYS A 141 -11.94 5.90 -0.43
CA LYS A 141 -12.47 4.86 -1.33
C LYS A 141 -11.37 3.89 -1.74
N GLY A 142 -10.14 4.38 -1.90
CA GLY A 142 -8.96 3.60 -2.26
C GLY A 142 -8.57 2.51 -1.25
N ARG A 143 -9.18 2.47 -0.06
CA ARG A 143 -8.86 1.49 0.99
C ARG A 143 -9.08 0.05 0.53
N GLU A 144 -10.19 -0.24 -0.14
CA GLU A 144 -10.49 -1.61 -0.57
C GLU A 144 -9.56 -2.04 -1.69
N LEU A 145 -9.26 -1.12 -2.62
CA LEU A 145 -8.25 -1.32 -3.65
C LEU A 145 -6.87 -1.57 -3.02
N HIS A 146 -6.45 -0.76 -2.05
CA HIS A 146 -5.18 -0.91 -1.34
C HIS A 146 -5.08 -2.28 -0.66
N LYS A 147 -6.11 -2.69 0.11
CA LYS A 147 -6.19 -4.03 0.72
C LYS A 147 -6.09 -5.14 -0.32
N ARG A 148 -6.80 -5.02 -1.43
CA ARG A 148 -6.80 -6.03 -2.50
C ARG A 148 -5.44 -6.13 -3.17
N ILE A 149 -4.81 -5.01 -3.55
CA ILE A 149 -3.47 -4.97 -4.13
C ILE A 149 -2.48 -5.67 -3.19
N PHE A 150 -2.46 -5.28 -1.92
CA PHE A 150 -1.56 -5.86 -0.93
C PHE A 150 -1.77 -7.36 -0.77
N ARG A 151 -3.03 -7.81 -0.66
CA ARG A 151 -3.32 -9.24 -0.51
C ARG A 151 -2.80 -10.04 -1.70
N PHE A 152 -3.13 -9.64 -2.94
CA PHE A 152 -2.72 -10.40 -4.13
C PHE A 152 -1.22 -10.30 -4.41
N SER A 153 -0.60 -9.16 -4.12
CA SER A 153 0.84 -8.98 -4.36
C SER A 153 1.73 -9.67 -3.33
N LEU A 154 1.30 -9.80 -2.08
CA LEU A 154 2.10 -10.44 -1.03
C LEU A 154 2.01 -11.97 -1.04
N ILE A 155 0.93 -12.56 -1.55
CA ILE A 155 0.77 -14.02 -1.66
C ILE A 155 1.97 -14.71 -2.31
N PRO A 156 2.45 -14.34 -3.52
CA PRO A 156 3.59 -15.00 -4.13
C PRO A 156 4.89 -14.81 -3.34
N ASN A 157 5.06 -13.68 -2.66
CA ASN A 157 6.23 -13.44 -1.80
C ASN A 157 6.24 -14.39 -0.59
N TYR A 158 5.09 -14.55 0.08
CA TYR A 158 4.96 -15.52 1.17
C TYR A 158 5.14 -16.96 0.69
N LEU A 159 4.57 -17.31 -0.46
CA LEU A 159 4.75 -18.63 -1.05
C LEU A 159 6.23 -18.90 -1.36
N LEU A 160 6.94 -17.96 -1.98
CA LEU A 160 8.37 -18.10 -2.26
C LEU A 160 9.19 -18.26 -0.97
N MET A 161 8.90 -17.48 0.06
CA MET A 161 9.58 -17.63 1.35
C MET A 161 9.34 -19.01 1.98
N LEU A 162 8.10 -19.53 1.94
CA LEU A 162 7.80 -20.87 2.42
C LEU A 162 8.52 -21.94 1.59
N LEU A 163 8.49 -21.81 0.26
CA LEU A 163 9.18 -22.74 -0.64
C LEU A 163 10.69 -22.78 -0.33
N VAL A 164 11.31 -21.62 -0.15
CA VAL A 164 12.72 -21.50 0.26
C VAL A 164 12.98 -22.12 1.64
N LEU A 165 12.07 -22.00 2.60
CA LEU A 165 12.27 -22.55 3.95
C LEU A 165 12.17 -24.08 3.99
N TYR A 166 11.31 -24.68 3.16
CA TYR A 166 10.97 -26.12 3.26
C TYR A 166 11.51 -27.00 2.14
N LEU A 167 11.95 -26.45 1.00
CA LEU A 167 12.44 -27.24 -0.14
C LEU A 167 13.94 -27.02 -0.36
N GLU A 168 14.74 -28.04 -0.03
CA GLU A 168 16.20 -28.06 -0.26
C GLU A 168 16.61 -27.72 -1.71
N PRO A 169 15.92 -28.20 -2.77
CA PRO A 169 16.29 -27.82 -4.15
C PRO A 169 16.18 -26.31 -4.38
N ILE A 170 15.18 -25.67 -3.78
CA ILE A 170 14.96 -24.22 -3.90
C ILE A 170 16.01 -23.48 -3.08
N GLN A 171 16.39 -23.98 -1.89
CA GLN A 171 17.49 -23.41 -1.12
C GLN A 171 18.80 -23.39 -1.91
N HIS A 172 19.08 -24.46 -2.64
CA HIS A 172 20.28 -24.54 -3.46
C HIS A 172 20.32 -23.49 -4.58
N TRP A 173 19.17 -23.16 -5.17
CA TRP A 173 19.09 -22.15 -6.24
C TRP A 173 19.37 -20.73 -5.73
N PHE A 174 19.10 -20.47 -4.45
CA PHE A 174 19.29 -19.15 -3.83
C PHE A 174 20.47 -19.13 -2.83
N ASN A 175 21.34 -20.15 -2.83
CA ASN A 175 22.38 -20.41 -1.81
C ASN A 175 23.29 -19.20 -1.45
N PRO A 176 23.73 -18.32 -2.39
CA PRO A 176 24.50 -17.14 -1.99
C PRO A 176 23.65 -15.98 -1.43
N LEU A 177 22.34 -15.95 -1.72
CA LEU A 177 21.41 -14.92 -1.25
C LEU A 177 20.85 -15.24 0.16
N LEU A 178 20.64 -16.53 0.45
CA LEU A 178 19.96 -17.05 1.64
C LEU A 178 20.86 -17.23 2.87
N THR A 179 21.55 -16.17 3.27
CA THR A 179 22.09 -16.14 4.65
C THR A 179 20.92 -16.17 5.64
N PRO A 180 20.97 -16.96 6.73
CA PRO A 180 19.87 -17.05 7.70
C PRO A 180 19.35 -15.69 8.18
N GLU A 181 20.26 -14.75 8.45
CA GLU A 181 19.94 -13.37 8.85
C GLU A 181 19.09 -12.62 7.81
N PHE A 182 19.41 -12.80 6.53
CA PHE A 182 18.69 -12.15 5.44
C PHE A 182 17.28 -12.72 5.27
N VAL A 183 17.12 -14.04 5.43
CA VAL A 183 15.80 -14.69 5.37
C VAL A 183 14.88 -14.18 6.48
N ILE A 184 15.39 -14.10 7.71
CA ILE A 184 14.64 -13.56 8.85
C ILE A 184 14.23 -12.11 8.58
N MET A 185 15.16 -11.28 8.11
CA MET A 185 14.85 -9.89 7.78
C MET A 185 13.83 -9.76 6.64
N CYS A 186 13.90 -10.60 5.61
CA CYS A 186 12.89 -10.65 4.54
C CYS A 186 11.49 -10.98 5.09
N VAL A 187 11.36 -11.92 6.03
CA VAL A 187 10.09 -12.24 6.68
C VAL A 187 9.57 -11.03 7.47
N ILE A 188 10.40 -10.44 8.32
CA ILE A 188 10.02 -9.28 9.15
C ILE A 188 9.59 -8.12 8.26
N VAL A 189 10.37 -7.78 7.25
CA VAL A 189 10.09 -6.67 6.34
C VAL A 189 8.84 -6.95 5.51
N THR A 190 8.60 -8.19 5.09
CA THR A 190 7.37 -8.55 4.37
C THR A 190 6.12 -8.39 5.23
N LEU A 191 6.19 -8.74 6.51
CA LEU A 191 5.12 -8.47 7.48
C LEU A 191 4.89 -6.97 7.68
N LEU A 192 5.97 -6.17 7.63
CA LEU A 192 5.92 -4.72 7.76
C LEU A 192 5.45 -3.99 6.49
N PHE A 193 5.42 -4.62 5.31
CA PHE A 193 4.94 -3.94 4.10
C PHE A 193 3.51 -3.44 4.21
N TYR A 194 2.61 -4.24 4.79
CA TYR A 194 1.22 -3.82 4.97
C TYR A 194 1.07 -2.62 5.92
N PRO A 195 1.61 -2.62 7.16
CA PRO A 195 1.50 -1.46 8.05
C PRO A 195 2.21 -0.23 7.50
N ILE A 196 3.42 -0.37 6.93
CA ILE A 196 4.14 0.76 6.31
C ILE A 196 3.30 1.38 5.21
N SER A 197 2.79 0.57 4.29
CA SER A 197 1.97 1.09 3.20
C SER A 197 0.63 1.64 3.66
N LYS A 198 0.04 1.09 4.72
CA LYS A 198 -1.19 1.63 5.33
C LYS A 198 -0.94 3.02 5.93
N ILE A 199 0.19 3.23 6.59
CA ILE A 199 0.59 4.55 7.09
C ILE A 199 0.79 5.50 5.91
N SER A 200 1.55 5.10 4.88
CA SER A 200 1.75 5.90 3.68
C SER A 200 0.43 6.22 2.96
N PHE A 201 -0.52 5.28 2.90
CA PHE A 201 -1.86 5.46 2.36
C PHE A 201 -2.63 6.54 3.13
N LYS A 202 -2.64 6.49 4.47
CA LYS A 202 -3.24 7.55 5.30
C LYS A 202 -2.60 8.92 5.04
N MET A 203 -1.26 8.98 4.98
CA MET A 203 -0.55 10.23 4.65
C MET A 203 -0.91 10.74 3.25
N GLY A 204 -1.10 9.83 2.30
CA GLY A 204 -1.56 10.16 0.95
C GLY A 204 -2.94 10.81 0.95
N ILE A 205 -3.88 10.29 1.75
CA ILE A 205 -5.21 10.88 1.89
C ILE A 205 -5.13 12.30 2.47
N LEU A 206 -4.36 12.48 3.55
CA LEU A 206 -4.23 13.78 4.23
C LEU A 206 -3.64 14.88 3.33
N LYS A 207 -2.73 14.52 2.42
CA LYS A 207 -2.10 15.45 1.46
C LYS A 207 -2.81 15.54 0.11
N GLY A 208 -3.73 14.64 -0.20
CA GLY A 208 -4.39 14.52 -1.50
C GLY A 208 -5.77 15.17 -1.58
N ILE A 209 -6.39 15.41 -0.41
CA ILE A 209 -7.66 16.12 -0.26
C ILE A 209 -7.38 17.54 0.23
#